data_AF-A0A3E1YHK4-F1
#
_entry.id   AF-A0A3E1YHK4-F1
#
_cell.length_a   1.000
_cell.length_b   1.000
_cell.length_c   1.000
_cell.angle_alpha   90.00
_cell.angle_beta   90.00
_cell.angle_gamma   90.00
#
_symmetry.space_group_name_H-M   'P 1'
#
loop_
_entity.id
_entity.type
_entity.pdbx_description
1 polymer ?
#
loop_
_entity_poly.entity_id
_entity_poly.type
_entity_poly.pdbx_seq_one_letter_code
_entity_poly.pdbx_strand_id
1 'polypeptide(L)'
;MNLLLFSLFAVAIWLMFSLYRSHNRRKAGMFLPVRSASIIKIHSYKSFGILATIRFKDEAVPKIGDRVCEQGSIYEITGVVSPDQEKLPIGQWDCRIVKV
;
A
#
# COMPACT_ATOMS: atom_id res chain seq x y z
N MET A 1 47.25 -14.69 9.83
CA MET A 1 46.22 -14.48 10.88
C MET A 1 45.28 -13.31 10.54
N ASN A 2 45.76 -12.18 10.01
CA ASN A 2 44.94 -11.01 9.72
C ASN A 2 43.94 -11.17 8.56
N LEU A 3 44.21 -12.05 7.59
CA LEU A 3 43.33 -12.29 6.44
C LEU A 3 41.95 -12.83 6.84
N LEU A 4 41.88 -13.68 7.88
CA LEU A 4 40.62 -14.21 8.41
C LEU A 4 39.79 -13.13 9.13
N LEU A 5 40.47 -12.21 9.82
CA LEU A 5 39.80 -11.07 10.47
C LEU A 5 39.21 -10.11 9.44
N PHE A 6 39.96 -9.81 8.37
CA PHE A 6 39.45 -8.96 7.28
C PHE A 6 38.26 -9.58 6.54
N SER A 7 38.27 -10.89 6.28
CA SER A 7 37.14 -11.55 5.62
C SER A 7 35.88 -11.55 6.50
N LEU A 8 36.03 -11.83 7.80
CA LEU A 8 34.94 -11.74 8.77
C LEU A 8 34.34 -10.33 8.83
N PHE A 9 35.19 -9.30 8.82
CA PHE A 9 34.74 -7.91 8.86
C PHE A 9 33.94 -7.51 7.61
N ALA A 10 34.40 -7.93 6.43
CA ALA A 10 33.69 -7.71 5.17
C ALA A 10 32.31 -8.38 5.15
N VAL A 11 32.21 -9.62 5.63
CA VAL A 11 30.94 -10.35 5.73
C VAL A 11 30.00 -9.69 6.73
N ALA A 12 30.52 -9.22 7.88
CA ALA A 12 29.72 -8.51 8.88
C ALA A 12 29.13 -7.20 8.34
N ILE A 13 29.92 -6.41 7.62
CA ILE A 13 29.46 -5.17 6.97
C ILE A 13 28.39 -5.49 5.92
N TRP A 14 28.59 -6.53 5.11
CA TRP A 14 27.62 -6.96 4.10
C TRP A 14 26.28 -7.37 4.75
N LEU A 15 26.32 -8.15 5.83
CA LEU A 15 25.13 -8.56 6.57
C LEU A 15 24.39 -7.36 7.16
N MET A 16 25.11 -6.43 7.80
CA MET A 16 24.55 -5.19 8.31
C MET A 16 23.87 -4.37 7.20
N PHE A 17 24.51 -4.22 6.05
CA PHE A 17 23.94 -3.50 4.91
C PHE A 17 22.68 -4.19 4.37
N SER A 18 22.71 -5.52 4.23
CA SER A 18 21.56 -6.29 3.77
C SER A 18 20.36 -6.19 4.71
N LEU A 19 20.60 -6.31 6.02
CA LEU A 19 19.59 -6.16 7.06
C LEU A 19 19.01 -4.74 7.08
N TYR A 20 19.88 -3.73 7.02
CA TYR A 20 19.46 -2.32 6.95
C TYR A 20 18.57 -2.05 5.74
N ARG A 21 19.00 -2.50 4.55
CA ARG A 21 18.23 -2.34 3.31
C ARG A 21 16.89 -3.06 3.36
N SER A 22 16.87 -4.29 3.90
CA SER A 22 15.65 -5.08 4.06
C SER A 22 14.65 -4.41 5.00
N HIS A 23 15.12 -3.92 6.14
CA HIS A 23 14.28 -3.26 7.13
C HIS A 23 13.76 -1.90 6.65
N ASN A 24 14.59 -1.12 5.97
CA ASN A 24 14.18 0.19 5.46
C ASN A 24 13.12 0.07 4.35
N ARG A 25 13.18 -0.98 3.52
CA ARG A 25 12.11 -1.31 2.56
C ARG A 25 10.77 -1.57 3.23
N ARG A 26 10.75 -2.21 4.40
CA ARG A 26 9.51 -2.45 5.17
C ARG A 26 8.96 -1.18 5.80
N LYS A 27 9.83 -0.29 6.28
CA LYS A 27 9.42 0.97 6.93
C LYS A 27 8.91 2.03 5.96
N ALA A 28 9.39 2.05 4.70
CA ALA A 28 8.93 3.01 3.70
C ALA A 28 7.41 2.97 3.47
N GLY A 29 6.76 1.81 3.65
CA GLY A 29 5.31 1.71 3.60
C GLY A 29 4.60 2.35 4.81
N MET A 30 5.15 2.23 6.01
CA MET A 30 4.46 2.66 7.25
C MET A 30 4.23 4.17 7.35
N PHE A 31 5.02 5.00 6.66
CA PHE A 31 4.95 6.46 6.76
C PHE A 31 4.13 7.11 5.64
N LEU A 32 3.51 6.32 4.75
CA LEU A 32 2.64 6.88 3.73
C LEU A 32 1.36 7.40 4.37
N PRO A 33 0.92 8.62 4.04
CA PRO A 33 -0.28 9.22 4.62
C PRO A 33 -1.48 8.34 4.29
N VAL A 34 -2.16 7.88 5.35
CA VAL A 34 -3.39 7.09 5.23
C VAL A 34 -4.55 8.06 5.15
N ARG A 35 -5.28 8.01 4.03
CA ARG A 35 -6.45 8.84 3.80
C ARG A 35 -7.67 8.21 4.49
N SER A 36 -8.46 9.05 5.15
CA SER A 36 -9.69 8.62 5.80
C SER A 36 -10.77 8.38 4.74
N ALA A 37 -11.16 7.13 4.56
CA ALA A 37 -12.27 6.76 3.69
C ALA A 37 -13.09 5.64 4.32
N SER A 38 -14.33 5.50 3.89
CA SER A 38 -15.21 4.40 4.29
C SER A 38 -15.44 3.49 3.10
N ILE A 39 -15.19 2.18 3.22
CA ILE A 39 -15.48 1.24 2.15
C ILE A 39 -16.94 0.81 2.31
N ILE A 40 -17.71 1.01 1.25
CA ILE A 40 -19.15 0.74 1.23
C ILE A 40 -19.41 -0.69 0.76
N LYS A 41 -18.63 -1.15 -0.23
CA LYS A 41 -18.76 -2.48 -0.82
C LYS A 41 -17.38 -3.03 -1.15
N ILE A 42 -17.20 -4.33 -0.93
CA ILE A 42 -15.99 -5.06 -1.27
C ILE A 42 -16.40 -6.30 -2.08
N HIS A 43 -15.83 -6.42 -3.27
CA HIS A 43 -15.98 -7.56 -4.17
C HIS A 43 -14.60 -8.15 -4.44
N SER A 44 -14.40 -9.42 -4.08
CA SER A 44 -13.14 -10.12 -4.34
C SER A 44 -13.26 -10.97 -5.61
N TYR A 45 -12.43 -10.69 -6.61
CA TYR A 45 -12.38 -11.42 -7.87
C TYR A 45 -11.06 -12.20 -7.98
N LYS A 46 -11.13 -13.49 -8.33
CA LYS A 46 -9.93 -14.34 -8.47
C LYS A 46 -8.91 -13.82 -9.49
N SER A 47 -9.36 -13.18 -10.58
CA SER A 47 -8.50 -12.71 -11.68
C SER A 47 -8.05 -11.25 -11.56
N PHE A 48 -8.79 -10.41 -10.84
CA PHE A 48 -8.59 -8.95 -10.83
C PHE A 48 -8.27 -8.39 -9.44
N GLY A 49 -8.28 -9.23 -8.40
CA GLY A 49 -8.06 -8.79 -7.02
C GLY A 49 -9.33 -8.25 -6.36
N ILE A 50 -9.15 -7.42 -5.34
CA ILE A 50 -10.25 -6.85 -4.56
C ILE A 50 -10.67 -5.52 -5.21
N LEU A 51 -11.95 -5.42 -5.55
CA LEU A 51 -12.58 -4.22 -6.07
C LEU A 51 -13.52 -3.68 -4.99
N ALA A 52 -13.36 -2.42 -4.64
CA ALA A 52 -14.03 -1.83 -3.51
C ALA A 52 -14.61 -0.46 -3.88
N THR A 53 -15.87 -0.24 -3.51
CA THR A 53 -16.50 1.09 -3.61
C THR A 53 -16.13 1.87 -2.36
N ILE A 54 -15.29 2.88 -2.53
CA ILE A 54 -14.74 3.68 -1.43
C ILE A 54 -15.37 5.07 -1.50
N ARG A 55 -15.91 5.52 -0.36
CA ARG A 55 -16.30 6.93 -0.17
C ARG A 55 -15.19 7.65 0.56
N PHE A 56 -14.57 8.59 -0.13
CA PHE A 56 -13.59 9.49 0.47
C PHE A 56 -14.33 10.58 1.23
N LYS A 57 -13.81 10.96 2.41
CA LYS A 57 -14.35 12.11 3.16
C LYS A 57 -13.99 13.45 2.50
N ASP A 58 -12.94 13.42 1.70
CA ASP A 58 -12.48 14.57 0.93
C ASP A 58 -13.00 14.43 -0.51
N GLU A 59 -13.45 15.51 -1.12
CA GLU A 59 -13.97 15.51 -2.51
C GLU A 59 -12.89 15.27 -3.58
N ALA A 60 -11.62 15.12 -3.18
CA ALA A 60 -10.53 14.91 -4.12
C ALA A 60 -10.49 13.47 -4.66
N VAL A 61 -10.26 13.37 -5.98
CA VAL A 61 -10.15 12.13 -6.74
C VAL A 61 -9.09 11.20 -6.13
N PRO A 62 -9.38 9.89 -5.95
CA PRO A 62 -8.39 8.93 -5.49
C PRO A 62 -7.25 8.77 -6.49
N LYS A 63 -6.04 8.56 -5.99
CA LYS A 63 -4.85 8.29 -6.81
C LYS A 63 -4.36 6.87 -6.56
N ILE A 64 -3.70 6.32 -7.58
CA ILE A 64 -2.97 5.05 -7.45
C ILE A 64 -1.82 5.26 -6.45
N GLY A 65 -1.69 4.35 -5.49
CA GLY A 65 -0.75 4.44 -4.37
C GLY A 65 -1.33 5.08 -3.10
N ASP A 66 -2.53 5.67 -3.18
CA ASP A 66 -3.22 6.16 -1.97
C ASP A 66 -3.52 4.98 -1.04
N ARG A 67 -3.37 5.22 0.27
CA ARG A 67 -3.67 4.24 1.31
C ARG A 67 -4.95 4.58 2.02
N VAL A 68 -5.78 3.57 2.23
CA VAL A 68 -7.06 3.68 2.92
C VAL A 68 -7.03 2.74 4.12
N CYS A 69 -7.44 3.23 5.29
CA CYS A 69 -7.61 2.39 6.47
C CYS A 69 -9.10 2.17 6.72
N GLU A 70 -9.47 0.90 6.84
CA GLU A 70 -10.80 0.50 7.26
C GLU A 70 -10.69 -0.64 8.27
N GLN A 71 -11.41 -0.51 9.39
CA GLN A 71 -11.50 -1.53 10.44
C GLN A 71 -10.13 -2.08 10.90
N GLY A 72 -9.11 -1.22 10.93
CA GLY A 72 -7.74 -1.59 11.34
C GLY A 72 -6.91 -2.33 10.28
N SER A 73 -7.45 -2.54 9.08
CA SER A 73 -6.69 -3.02 7.92
C SER A 73 -6.34 -1.85 7.00
N ILE A 74 -5.11 -1.85 6.48
CA ILE A 74 -4.62 -0.88 5.50
C ILE A 74 -4.71 -1.50 4.12
N TYR A 75 -5.29 -0.74 3.20
CA TYR A 75 -5.43 -1.10 1.80
C TYR A 75 -4.72 -0.05 0.94
N GLU A 76 -4.05 -0.49 -0.11
CA GLU A 76 -3.42 0.38 -1.10
C GLU A 76 -4.22 0.33 -2.41
N ILE A 77 -4.50 1.50 -2.97
CA ILE A 77 -5.22 1.63 -4.24
C ILE A 77 -4.25 1.32 -5.38
N THR A 78 -4.51 0.24 -6.11
CA THR A 78 -3.70 -0.19 -7.27
C THR A 78 -4.30 0.25 -8.60
N GLY A 79 -5.58 0.61 -8.62
CA GLY A 79 -6.26 1.13 -9.79
C GLY A 79 -7.54 1.85 -9.40
N VAL A 80 -7.88 2.91 -10.14
CA VAL A 80 -9.16 3.60 -9.99
C VAL A 80 -9.99 3.24 -11.20
N VAL A 81 -11.08 2.51 -10.98
CA VAL A 81 -12.06 2.19 -12.01
C VAL A 81 -13.06 3.33 -11.95
N SER A 82 -12.90 4.35 -12.79
CA SER A 82 -13.90 5.42 -12.88
C SER A 82 -15.11 4.86 -13.60
N PRO A 83 -16.26 4.61 -12.96
CA PRO A 83 -17.46 4.31 -13.71
C PRO A 83 -18.04 5.66 -14.12
N ASP A 84 -18.92 5.64 -15.11
CA ASP A 84 -19.73 6.80 -15.48
C ASP A 84 -20.23 7.51 -14.21
N GLN A 85 -19.83 8.79 -14.05
CA GLN A 85 -20.14 9.61 -12.87
C GLN A 85 -21.65 9.69 -12.60
N GLU A 86 -22.48 9.32 -13.57
CA GLU A 86 -23.94 9.32 -13.50
C GLU A 86 -24.54 8.25 -12.56
N LYS A 87 -23.80 7.17 -12.22
CA LYS A 87 -24.36 6.07 -11.41
C LYS A 87 -23.92 6.05 -9.94
N LEU A 88 -22.84 6.76 -9.60
CA LEU A 88 -22.29 6.77 -8.24
C LEU A 88 -22.68 8.05 -7.50
N PRO A 89 -23.10 7.95 -6.23
CA PRO A 89 -23.29 9.11 -5.37
C PRO A 89 -22.00 9.95 -5.29
N ILE A 90 -22.15 11.27 -5.17
CA ILE A 90 -21.04 12.23 -5.05
C ILE A 90 -20.03 11.75 -4.00
N GLY A 91 -18.76 11.70 -4.39
CA GLY A 91 -17.64 11.29 -3.54
C GLY A 91 -17.41 9.77 -3.41
N GLN A 92 -18.12 8.93 -4.17
CA GLN A 92 -17.87 7.49 -4.25
C GLN A 92 -17.04 7.12 -5.49
N TRP A 93 -16.08 6.23 -5.29
CA TRP A 93 -15.19 5.75 -6.35
C TRP A 93 -15.03 4.24 -6.26
N ASP A 94 -15.05 3.56 -7.39
CA ASP A 94 -14.69 2.15 -7.46
C ASP A 94 -13.18 2.02 -7.64
N CYS A 95 -12.52 1.45 -6.65
CA CYS A 95 -11.08 1.31 -6.60
C CYS A 95 -10.69 -0.16 -6.52
N ARG A 96 -9.67 -0.56 -7.28
CA ARG A 96 -8.97 -1.82 -7.05
C ARG A 96 -8.00 -1.62 -5.89
N ILE A 97 -8.13 -2.46 -4.87
CA ILE A 97 -7.33 -2.38 -3.66
C ILE A 97 -6.57 -3.68 -3.41
N VAL A 98 -5.45 -3.55 -2.70
CA VAL A 98 -4.67 -4.67 -2.18
C VAL A 98 -4.40 -4.43 -0.70
N LYS A 99 -4.55 -5.47 0.11
CA LYS A 99 -4.23 -5.41 1.55
C LYS A 99 -2.71 -5.33 1.73
N VAL A 100 -2.25 -4.35 2.52
CA VAL A 100 -0.84 -4.13 2.87
C VAL A 100 -0.55 -4.60 4.29
#